data_AF-A0A516NWI6-F1
#
_entry.id   AF-A0A516NWI6-F1
#
_cell.length_a   1.000
_cell.length_b   1.000
_cell.length_c   1.000
_cell.angle_alpha   90.00
_cell.angle_beta   90.00
_cell.angle_gamma   90.00
#
_symmetry.space_group_name_H-M   'P 1'
#
loop_
_entity.id
_entity.type
_entity.pdbx_description
1 polymer ?
#
loop_
_entity_poly.entity_id
_entity_poly.type
_entity_poly.pdbx_seq_one_letter_code
_entity_poly.pdbx_strand_id
1 'polypeptide(L)'
;MRDWVLADLTGPGAARRYLLRFLIPVLPVLCLFLLVPGPLWIGLSMMALLYLPLVYFTIALMYVYRRHRLLKHGLDPELADIGERRRQAAERAAYEARHGRG
;
A
#
# COMPACT_ATOMS: atom_id res chain seq x y z
N MET A 1 -3.54 1.41 26.48
CA MET A 1 -4.61 2.08 25.67
C MET A 1 -4.14 2.55 24.28
N ARG A 2 -2.84 2.55 23.94
CA ARG A 2 -2.31 2.85 22.59
C ARG A 2 -1.90 1.62 21.79
N ASP A 3 -1.99 0.43 22.39
CA ASP A 3 -1.50 -0.82 21.81
C ASP A 3 -2.28 -1.26 20.57
N TRP A 4 -3.59 -0.98 20.53
CA TRP A 4 -4.41 -1.23 19.34
C TRP A 4 -4.02 -0.34 18.15
N VAL A 5 -3.61 0.91 18.41
CA VAL A 5 -3.12 1.85 17.38
C VAL A 5 -1.78 1.38 16.86
N LEU A 6 -0.92 0.92 17.76
CA LEU A 6 0.42 0.43 17.43
C LEU A 6 0.32 -0.88 16.63
N ALA A 7 -0.56 -1.80 17.01
CA ALA A 7 -0.85 -3.02 16.26
C ALA A 7 -1.53 -2.74 14.91
N ASP A 8 -2.36 -1.70 14.78
CA ASP A 8 -2.96 -1.35 13.49
C ASP A 8 -1.99 -0.62 12.55
N LEU A 9 -1.06 0.18 13.09
CA LEU A 9 -0.04 0.88 12.31
C LEU A 9 1.13 -0.02 11.90
N THR A 10 1.57 -0.91 12.79
CA THR A 10 2.77 -1.75 12.60
C THR A 10 2.45 -3.21 12.29
N GLY A 11 1.18 -3.62 12.40
CA GLY A 11 0.74 -4.99 12.16
C GLY A 11 0.89 -5.45 10.71
N PRO A 12 0.96 -6.77 10.49
CA PRO A 12 1.10 -7.34 9.16
C PRO A 12 -0.08 -6.95 8.28
N GLY A 13 0.22 -6.32 7.13
CA GLY A 13 -0.80 -5.89 6.18
C GLY A 13 -1.51 -4.56 6.50
N ALA A 14 -1.08 -3.83 7.53
CA ALA A 14 -1.54 -2.47 7.82
C ALA A 14 -1.47 -1.55 6.57
N ALA A 15 -0.35 -1.61 5.86
CA ALA A 15 -0.13 -0.94 4.58
C ALA A 15 -1.20 -1.33 3.54
N ARG A 16 -1.44 -2.65 3.39
CA ARG A 16 -2.40 -3.19 2.42
C ARG A 16 -3.83 -2.74 2.74
N ARG A 17 -4.25 -2.76 4.01
CA ARG A 17 -5.58 -2.29 4.43
C ARG A 17 -5.77 -0.80 4.17
N TYR A 18 -4.73 0.00 4.39
CA TYR A 18 -4.76 1.43 4.07
C TYR A 18 -4.88 1.67 2.56
N LEU A 19 -4.08 0.98 1.76
CA LEU A 19 -4.14 1.04 0.29
C LEU A 19 -5.52 0.64 -0.22
N LEU A 20 -6.06 -0.49 0.22
CA LEU A 20 -7.38 -0.96 -0.19
C LEU A 20 -8.49 0.03 0.20
N ARG A 21 -8.41 0.66 1.38
CA ARG A 21 -9.37 1.70 1.79
C ARG A 21 -9.36 2.93 0.91
N PHE A 22 -8.24 3.27 0.29
CA PHE A 22 -8.14 4.40 -0.65
C PHE A 22 -8.48 4.02 -2.09
N LEU A 23 -8.06 2.83 -2.53
CA LEU A 23 -8.17 2.41 -3.92
C LEU A 23 -9.56 1.84 -4.27
N ILE A 24 -10.18 1.07 -3.37
CA ILE A 24 -11.47 0.42 -3.63
C ILE A 24 -12.59 1.44 -3.87
N PRO A 25 -12.76 2.51 -3.07
CA PRO A 25 -13.86 3.46 -3.28
C PRO A 25 -13.80 4.22 -4.61
N VAL A 26 -12.63 4.29 -5.25
CA VAL A 26 -12.45 4.97 -6.54
C VAL A 26 -12.91 4.10 -7.71
N LEU A 27 -12.91 2.77 -7.57
CA LEU A 27 -13.27 1.85 -8.66
C LEU A 27 -14.68 2.06 -9.23
N PRO A 28 -15.75 2.25 -8.43
CA PRO A 28 -17.09 2.49 -8.97
C PRO A 28 -17.16 3.74 -9.86
N VAL A 29 -16.44 4.80 -9.48
CA VAL A 29 -16.36 6.04 -10.26
C VAL A 29 -15.64 5.79 -11.58
N LEU A 30 -14.53 5.04 -11.55
CA LEU A 30 -13.82 4.66 -12.76
C LEU A 30 -14.66 3.75 -13.66
N CYS A 31 -15.47 2.84 -13.09
CA CYS A 31 -16.36 1.96 -13.86
C CYS A 31 -17.38 2.74 -14.70
N LEU A 32 -17.66 4.02 -14.38
CA LEU A 32 -18.49 4.87 -15.23
C LEU A 32 -17.92 5.04 -16.65
N PHE A 33 -16.60 4.98 -16.83
CA PHE A 33 -15.98 5.03 -18.15
C PHE A 33 -16.29 3.80 -19.02
N LEU A 34 -16.73 2.68 -18.43
CA LEU A 34 -17.16 1.49 -19.17
C LEU A 34 -18.57 1.65 -19.75
N LEU A 35 -19.37 2.61 -19.26
CA LEU A 35 -20.69 2.92 -19.80
C LEU A 35 -20.62 3.81 -21.04
N VAL A 36 -19.45 4.33 -21.39
CA VAL A 36 -19.25 5.16 -22.58
C VAL A 36 -19.47 4.29 -23.82
N PRO A 37 -20.33 4.71 -24.77
CA PRO A 37 -20.59 3.94 -25.98
C PRO A 37 -19.31 3.82 -26.81
N GLY A 38 -18.78 2.61 -26.94
CA GLY A 38 -17.56 2.32 -27.70
C GLY A 38 -16.94 0.96 -27.35
N PRO A 39 -15.77 0.64 -27.95
CA PRO A 39 -15.01 -0.55 -27.60
C PRO A 39 -14.60 -0.54 -26.11
N LEU A 40 -14.86 -1.63 -25.40
CA LEU A 40 -14.57 -1.77 -23.96
C LEU A 40 -13.12 -1.46 -23.58
N TRP A 41 -12.17 -1.73 -24.48
CA TRP A 41 -10.75 -1.44 -24.28
C TRP A 41 -10.45 0.06 -24.12
N ILE A 42 -11.22 0.94 -24.76
CA ILE A 42 -11.03 2.39 -24.64
C ILE A 42 -11.38 2.84 -23.21
N GLY A 43 -12.52 2.40 -22.69
CA GLY A 43 -12.92 2.67 -21.30
C GLY A 43 -11.90 2.13 -20.31
N LEU A 44 -11.40 0.90 -20.53
CA LEU A 44 -10.33 0.32 -19.71
C LEU A 44 -9.03 1.14 -19.78
N SER A 45 -8.62 1.62 -20.95
CA SER A 45 -7.44 2.46 -21.12
C SER A 45 -7.59 3.80 -20.39
N MET A 46 -8.76 4.44 -20.45
CA MET A 46 -9.05 5.69 -19.72
C MET A 46 -9.01 5.47 -18.20
N MET A 47 -9.64 4.39 -17.73
CA MET A 47 -9.57 3.99 -16.32
C MET A 47 -8.13 3.74 -15.88
N ALA A 48 -7.37 2.97 -16.67
CA ALA A 48 -5.98 2.64 -16.37
C ALA A 48 -5.10 3.89 -16.31
N LEU A 49 -5.28 4.84 -17.25
CA LEU A 49 -4.53 6.09 -17.31
C LEU A 49 -4.67 6.91 -16.02
N LEU A 50 -5.84 6.88 -15.37
CA LEU A 50 -6.09 7.55 -14.10
C LEU A 50 -5.71 6.69 -12.89
N TYR A 51 -5.97 5.39 -12.94
CA TYR A 51 -5.79 4.48 -11.81
C TYR A 51 -4.31 4.16 -11.55
N LEU A 52 -3.51 3.99 -12.60
CA LEU A 52 -2.09 3.67 -12.48
C LEU A 52 -1.28 4.73 -11.72
N PRO A 53 -1.36 6.04 -12.08
CA PRO A 53 -0.67 7.07 -11.31
C PRO A 53 -1.24 7.21 -9.90
N LEU A 54 -2.57 7.06 -9.71
CA LEU A 54 -3.18 7.07 -8.37
C LEU A 54 -2.56 5.99 -7.47
N VAL A 55 -2.47 4.74 -7.96
CA VAL A 55 -1.86 3.63 -7.24
C VAL A 55 -0.39 3.92 -6.95
N TYR A 56 0.36 4.39 -7.96
CA TYR A 56 1.78 4.73 -7.81
C TYR A 56 2.01 5.79 -6.73
N PHE A 57 1.31 6.92 -6.80
CA PHE A 57 1.41 8.00 -5.82
C PHE A 57 0.96 7.54 -4.43
N THR A 58 -0.09 6.73 -4.33
CA THR A 58 -0.55 6.21 -3.04
C THR A 58 0.51 5.34 -2.39
N ILE A 59 1.18 4.46 -3.16
CA ILE A 59 2.28 3.62 -2.67
C ILE A 59 3.49 4.49 -2.28
N ALA A 60 3.90 5.41 -3.14
CA ALA A 60 5.06 6.29 -2.89
C ALA A 60 4.86 7.18 -1.66
N LEU A 61 3.68 7.78 -1.52
CA LEU A 61 3.35 8.66 -0.40
C LEU A 61 3.06 7.88 0.89
N MET A 62 2.69 6.61 0.82
CA MET A 62 2.36 5.81 2.00
C MET A 62 3.51 5.81 3.04
N TYR A 63 4.76 5.72 2.58
CA TYR A 63 5.93 5.78 3.48
C TYR A 63 6.03 7.14 4.18
N VAL A 64 5.96 8.23 3.40
CA VAL A 64 6.02 9.61 3.91
C VAL A 64 4.88 9.90 4.89
N TYR A 65 3.66 9.49 4.54
CA TYR A 65 2.47 9.70 5.34
C TYR A 65 2.50 8.91 6.65
N ARG A 66 3.01 7.67 6.62
CA ARG A 66 3.20 6.85 7.82
C ARG A 66 4.17 7.50 8.79
N ARG A 67 5.33 7.96 8.29
CA ARG A 67 6.33 8.67 9.10
C ARG A 67 5.77 9.95 9.70
N HIS A 68 5.06 10.75 8.91
CA HIS A 68 4.42 11.99 9.39
C HIS A 68 3.34 11.71 10.45
N ARG A 69 2.54 10.64 10.27
CA ARG A 69 1.50 10.27 11.24
C ARG A 69 2.09 9.78 12.57
N LEU A 70 3.20 9.03 12.55
CA LEU A 70 3.91 8.61 13.76
C LEU A 70 4.42 9.82 14.55
N LEU A 71 5.04 10.79 13.86
CA LEU A 71 5.49 12.04 14.45
C LEU A 71 4.32 12.82 15.09
N LYS A 72 3.18 12.92 14.41
CA LYS A 72 1.97 13.60 14.93
C LYS A 72 1.43 12.94 16.20
N HIS A 73 1.65 11.64 16.39
CA HIS A 73 1.23 10.90 17.58
C HIS A 73 2.34 10.76 18.65
N GLY A 74 3.46 11.48 18.50
CA GLY A 74 4.58 11.44 19.44
C GLY A 74 5.24 10.05 19.52
N LEU A 75 5.21 9.30 18.42
CA LEU A 75 5.86 8.00 18.28
C LEU A 75 7.12 8.15 17.43
N ASP A 76 8.12 7.31 17.71
CA ASP A 76 9.38 7.33 16.98
C ASP A 76 9.15 7.05 15.47
N PRO A 77 9.57 7.95 14.57
CA PRO A 77 9.48 7.72 13.13
C PRO A 77 10.23 6.47 12.65
N GLU A 78 11.25 5.99 13.38
CA GLU A 78 11.95 4.74 13.04
C GLU A 78 11.07 3.50 13.14
N LEU A 79 9.96 3.55 13.88
CA LEU A 79 8.97 2.46 13.94
C LEU A 79 8.32 2.17 12.58
N ALA A 80 8.29 3.14 11.65
CA ALA A 80 7.81 2.90 10.28
C ALA A 80 8.69 1.90 9.53
N ASP A 81 9.97 1.83 9.88
CA ASP A 81 11.01 1.08 9.19
C ASP A 81 11.10 -0.36 9.72
N ILE A 82 10.76 -0.59 11.00
CA ILE A 82 10.87 -1.91 11.65
C ILE A 82 9.98 -2.96 10.97
N GLY A 83 8.78 -2.57 10.52
CA GLY A 83 7.86 -3.46 9.80
C GLY A 83 8.41 -3.88 8.44
N GLU A 84 8.98 -2.95 7.69
CA GLU A 84 9.60 -3.20 6.38
C GLU A 84 10.87 -4.04 6.52
N ARG A 85 11.74 -3.70 7.49
CA ARG A 85 12.96 -4.46 7.81
C ARG A 85 12.67 -5.90 8.21
N ARG A 86 11.64 -6.16 9.03
CA ARG A 86 11.21 -7.53 9.38
C ARG A 86 10.76 -8.32 8.15
N ARG A 87 10.04 -7.66 7.25
CA ARG A 87 9.50 -8.29 6.03
C ARG A 87 10.62 -8.63 5.04
N GLN A 88 11.55 -7.70 4.83
CA GLN A 88 12.76 -7.92 4.05
C GLN A 88 13.66 -8.99 4.68
N ALA A 89 13.78 -9.02 6.01
CA ALA A 89 14.54 -10.07 6.70
C ALA A 89 13.89 -11.46 6.52
N ALA A 90 12.56 -11.55 6.58
CA ALA A 90 11.83 -12.78 6.32
C ALA A 90 11.98 -13.24 4.85
N GLU A 91 11.93 -12.31 3.89
CA GLU A 91 12.18 -12.60 2.47
C GLU A 91 13.62 -13.05 2.21
N ARG A 92 14.61 -12.39 2.85
CA ARG A 92 16.02 -12.80 2.80
C ARG A 92 16.23 -14.19 3.38
N ALA A 93 15.68 -14.47 4.56
CA ALA A 93 15.75 -15.79 5.17
C ALA A 93 15.07 -16.88 4.32
N ALA A 94 13.94 -16.57 3.67
CA ALA A 94 13.27 -17.48 2.75
C ALA A 94 14.06 -17.71 1.45
N TYR A 95 14.77 -16.68 0.96
CA TYR A 95 15.66 -16.79 -0.18
C TYR A 95 16.90 -17.63 0.16
N GLU A 96 17.54 -17.36 1.30
CA GLU A 96 18.67 -18.14 1.83
C GLU A 96 18.28 -19.60 2.09
N ALA A 97 17.09 -19.88 2.62
CA ALA A 97 16.62 -21.26 2.80
C ALA A 97 16.38 -22.02 1.47
N ARG A 98 16.10 -21.30 0.37
CA ARG A 98 15.83 -21.90 -0.95
C ARG A 98 17.05 -21.95 -1.87
N HIS A 99 17.97 -20.99 -1.74
CA HIS A 99 19.10 -20.78 -2.67
C HIS A 99 20.45 -20.71 -1.97
N GLY A 100 20.48 -20.75 -0.63
CA GLY A 100 21.67 -20.96 0.16
C GLY A 100 22.18 -22.37 -0.06
N ARG A 101 23.01 -22.52 -1.09
CA ARG A 101 23.83 -23.71 -1.28
C ARG A 101 24.80 -23.80 -0.09
N GLY A 102 24.50 -24.72 0.82
CA GLY A 102 25.53 -25.53 1.48
C GLY A 102 25.79 -26.74 0.61
#